data_AF-A0A2X2C7Y7-F1
#
_entry.id   AF-A0A2X2C7Y7-F1
#
_cell.length_a   1.000
_cell.length_b   1.000
_cell.length_c   1.000
_cell.angle_alpha   90.00
_cell.angle_beta   90.00
_cell.angle_gamma   90.00
#
_symmetry.space_group_name_H-M   'P 1'
#
loop_
_entity.id
_entity.type
_entity.pdbx_description
1 polymer ?
#
loop_
_entity_poly.entity_id
_entity_poly.type
_entity_poly.pdbx_seq_one_letter_code
_entity_poly.pdbx_strand_id
1 'polypeptide(L)'
;MSQQKSESKVEIDRFIDALLSIRAEIAQVDDGVWPIDDNPLVNAPHTQYELVQEWSHSYSRECAVFPSEATKRNKYWPAVKRLDDVYGDRHLHCSCAPISDYE
;
A
#
# COMPACT_ATOMS: atom_id res chain seq x y z
N MET A 1 10.99 12.51 18.59
CA MET A 1 10.92 13.91 18.09
C MET A 1 9.52 14.10 17.49
N SER A 2 8.68 14.94 18.11
CA SER A 2 7.28 15.14 17.69
C SER A 2 7.21 15.83 16.32
N GLN A 3 6.32 15.37 15.42
CA GLN A 3 6.13 15.87 14.05
C GLN A 3 5.76 17.38 13.96
N GLN A 4 5.42 18.01 15.08
CA GLN A 4 4.90 19.39 15.11
C GLN A 4 5.91 20.50 14.74
N LYS A 5 7.21 20.22 14.63
CA LYS A 5 8.21 21.29 14.41
C LYS A 5 8.62 21.51 12.96
N SER A 6 8.40 20.53 12.07
CA SER A 6 8.70 20.63 10.63
C SER A 6 7.46 20.57 9.74
N GLU A 7 6.43 19.84 10.15
CA GLU A 7 5.26 19.60 9.31
C GLU A 7 4.19 20.68 9.48
N SER A 8 3.57 21.06 8.38
CA SER A 8 2.40 21.95 8.43
C SER A 8 1.20 21.22 9.05
N LYS A 9 0.29 21.96 9.70
CA LYS A 9 -0.97 21.39 10.21
C LYS A 9 -1.76 20.63 9.13
N VAL A 10 -1.75 21.13 7.89
CA VAL A 10 -2.42 20.48 6.75
C VAL A 10 -1.86 19.09 6.47
N GLU A 11 -0.54 18.90 6.58
CA GLU A 11 0.08 17.59 6.39
C GLU A 11 -0.23 16.62 7.52
N ILE A 12 -0.27 17.12 8.77
CA ILE A 12 -0.68 16.32 9.92
C ILE A 12 -2.15 15.90 9.82
N ASP A 13 -3.04 16.82 9.47
CA ASP A 13 -4.47 16.52 9.29
C ASP A 13 -4.66 15.51 8.15
N ARG A 14 -3.92 15.65 7.04
CA ARG A 14 -3.93 14.68 5.93
C ARG A 14 -3.50 13.28 6.36
N PHE A 15 -2.49 13.18 7.24
CA PHE A 15 -2.07 11.89 7.77
C PHE A 15 -3.11 11.30 8.73
N ILE A 16 -3.73 12.13 9.57
CA ILE A 16 -4.83 11.70 10.46
C ILE A 16 -6.02 11.19 9.62
N ASP A 17 -6.41 11.90 8.57
CA ASP A 17 -7.49 11.48 7.66
C ASP A 17 -7.17 10.13 7.01
N ALA A 18 -5.91 9.90 6.61
CA ALA A 18 -5.48 8.60 6.11
C ALA A 18 -5.61 7.49 7.16
N LEU A 19 -5.25 7.75 8.43
CA LEU A 19 -5.42 6.78 9.51
C LEU A 19 -6.89 6.50 9.82
N LEU A 20 -7.76 7.51 9.75
CA LEU A 20 -9.21 7.34 9.89
C LEU A 20 -9.80 6.50 8.75
N SER A 21 -9.32 6.72 7.51
CA SER A 21 -9.69 5.88 6.36
C SER A 21 -9.27 4.43 6.58
N ILE A 22 -8.05 4.18 7.03
CA ILE A 22 -7.55 2.83 7.33
C ILE A 22 -8.40 2.18 8.45
N ARG A 23 -8.82 2.95 9.47
CA ARG A 23 -9.72 2.43 10.51
C ARG A 23 -11.08 2.01 9.94
N ALA A 24 -11.61 2.76 8.97
CA ALA A 24 -12.84 2.39 8.27
C ALA A 24 -12.64 1.13 7.42
N GLU A 25 -11.49 0.97 6.76
CA GLU A 25 -11.16 -0.26 6.03
C GLU A 25 -11.11 -1.49 6.96
N ILE A 26 -10.57 -1.34 8.18
CA ILE A 26 -10.60 -2.40 9.20
C ILE A 26 -12.05 -2.76 9.54
N ALA A 27 -12.93 -1.77 9.71
CA ALA A 27 -14.34 -2.03 9.99
C ALA A 27 -15.04 -2.79 8.85
N GLN A 28 -14.70 -2.51 7.59
CA GLN A 28 -15.24 -3.25 6.44
C GLN A 28 -14.85 -4.73 6.46
N VAL A 29 -13.65 -5.05 6.96
CA VAL A 29 -13.23 -6.45 7.16
C VAL A 29 -13.95 -7.07 8.36
N ASP A 30 -14.03 -6.36 9.49
CA ASP A 30 -14.71 -6.81 10.70
C ASP A 30 -16.21 -7.10 10.45
N ASP A 31 -16.86 -6.28 9.63
CA ASP A 31 -18.29 -6.41 9.25
C ASP A 31 -18.51 -7.47 8.16
N GLY A 32 -17.44 -8.09 7.64
CA GLY A 32 -17.50 -9.14 6.62
C GLY A 32 -17.82 -8.64 5.20
N VAL A 33 -17.72 -7.33 4.95
CA VAL A 33 -17.89 -6.74 3.62
C VAL A 33 -16.74 -7.15 2.70
N TRP A 34 -15.51 -7.14 3.23
CA TRP A 34 -14.33 -7.67 2.54
C TRP A 34 -13.84 -8.95 3.20
N PRO A 35 -13.47 -9.98 2.42
CA PRO A 35 -12.81 -11.17 2.94
C PRO A 35 -11.54 -10.82 3.72
N ILE A 36 -11.27 -11.60 4.78
CA ILE A 36 -10.08 -11.41 5.62
C ILE A 36 -8.77 -11.60 4.84
N ASP A 37 -8.80 -12.43 3.81
CA ASP A 37 -7.68 -12.78 2.93
C ASP A 37 -7.66 -11.98 1.62
N ASP A 38 -8.70 -11.21 1.31
CA ASP A 38 -8.76 -10.35 0.12
C ASP A 38 -9.40 -8.98 0.40
N ASN A 39 -8.57 -8.03 0.83
CA ASN A 39 -8.95 -6.65 1.12
C ASN A 39 -7.78 -5.68 0.85
N PRO A 40 -8.00 -4.35 0.81
CA PRO A 40 -6.94 -3.38 0.54
C PRO A 40 -5.77 -3.48 1.52
N LEU A 41 -6.02 -3.76 2.81
CA LEU A 41 -5.01 -3.80 3.86
C LEU A 41 -4.03 -4.98 3.66
N VAL A 42 -4.54 -6.18 3.39
CA VAL A 42 -3.70 -7.37 3.20
C VAL A 42 -3.00 -7.40 1.84
N ASN A 43 -3.55 -6.72 0.84
CA ASN A 43 -2.98 -6.68 -0.51
C ASN A 43 -2.06 -5.46 -0.77
N ALA A 44 -2.03 -4.49 0.15
CA ALA A 44 -1.15 -3.33 0.07
C ALA A 44 0.34 -3.71 0.18
N PRO A 45 1.25 -2.97 -0.47
CA PRO A 45 1.01 -1.83 -1.35
C PRO A 45 0.50 -2.23 -2.75
N HIS A 46 -0.21 -1.32 -3.43
CA HIS A 46 -0.63 -1.49 -4.82
C HIS A 46 0.27 -0.72 -5.79
N THR A 47 0.88 -1.45 -6.71
CA THR A 47 1.83 -0.96 -7.72
C THR A 47 1.10 -0.45 -8.97
N GLN A 48 1.78 0.36 -9.77
CA GLN A 48 1.23 0.84 -11.05
C GLN A 48 0.92 -0.31 -12.04
N TYR A 49 1.67 -1.41 -11.97
CA TYR A 49 1.53 -2.54 -12.89
C TYR A 49 0.20 -3.26 -12.72
N GLU A 50 -0.34 -3.31 -11.50
CA GLU A 50 -1.64 -3.95 -11.22
C GLU A 50 -2.82 -3.28 -11.92
N LEU A 51 -2.68 -2.00 -12.30
CA LEU A 51 -3.75 -1.31 -13.01
C LEU A 51 -4.03 -1.89 -14.40
N VAL A 52 -3.02 -2.45 -15.05
CA VAL A 52 -3.12 -3.02 -16.41
C VAL A 52 -3.37 -4.53 -16.41
N GLN A 53 -3.38 -5.16 -15.23
CA GLN A 53 -3.71 -6.58 -15.07
C GLN A 53 -5.22 -6.77 -14.93
N GLU A 54 -5.66 -8.03 -15.07
CA GLU A 54 -7.01 -8.44 -14.62
C GLU A 54 -7.16 -8.14 -13.12
N TRP A 55 -8.38 -7.81 -12.69
CA TRP A 55 -8.65 -7.40 -11.32
C TRP A 55 -9.73 -8.26 -10.71
N SER A 56 -9.26 -9.23 -9.92
CA SER A 56 -10.07 -10.27 -9.27
C SER A 56 -10.31 -10.00 -7.78
N HIS A 57 -10.01 -8.79 -7.30
CA HIS A 57 -10.21 -8.39 -5.91
C HIS A 57 -11.66 -8.02 -5.60
N SER A 58 -12.07 -8.20 -4.35
CA SER A 58 -13.38 -7.82 -3.79
C SER A 58 -13.63 -6.31 -3.66
N TYR A 59 -12.62 -5.50 -3.94
CA TYR A 59 -12.62 -4.03 -3.86
C TYR A 59 -12.17 -3.41 -5.20
N SER A 60 -12.42 -2.13 -5.44
CA SER A 60 -12.10 -1.50 -6.73
C SER A 60 -10.63 -1.09 -6.86
N ARG A 61 -10.15 -0.94 -8.10
CA ARG A 61 -8.84 -0.33 -8.39
C ARG A 61 -8.71 1.06 -7.79
N GLU A 62 -9.76 1.88 -7.89
CA GLU A 62 -9.74 3.24 -7.34
C GLU A 62 -9.57 3.22 -5.82
N CYS A 63 -10.26 2.32 -5.11
CA CYS A 63 -10.06 2.13 -3.67
C CYS A 63 -8.62 1.76 -3.34
N ALA A 64 -8.00 0.89 -4.15
CA ALA A 64 -6.63 0.44 -3.96
C ALA A 64 -5.57 1.55 -4.16
N VAL A 65 -5.73 2.36 -5.22
CA VAL A 65 -4.67 3.29 -5.64
C VAL A 65 -4.96 4.76 -5.35
N PHE A 66 -6.22 5.13 -5.11
CA PHE A 66 -6.66 6.51 -4.87
C PHE A 66 -7.64 6.61 -3.69
N PRO A 67 -7.27 6.18 -2.47
CA PRO A 67 -8.18 6.17 -1.31
C PRO A 67 -8.56 7.58 -0.82
N SER A 68 -7.90 8.64 -1.30
CA SER A 68 -8.24 10.02 -0.95
C SER A 68 -7.98 11.01 -2.09
N GLU A 69 -8.65 12.16 -2.06
CA GLU A 69 -8.40 13.27 -3.01
C GLU A 69 -6.94 13.74 -2.99
N ALA A 70 -6.25 13.63 -1.85
CA ALA A 70 -4.82 13.95 -1.78
C ALA A 70 -3.99 13.02 -2.68
N THR A 71 -4.28 11.71 -2.66
CA THR A 71 -3.59 10.73 -3.53
C THR A 71 -3.92 10.90 -5.00
N LYS A 72 -5.11 11.41 -5.35
CA LYS A 72 -5.47 11.77 -6.73
C LYS A 72 -4.69 12.98 -7.23
N ARG A 73 -4.54 14.01 -6.39
CA ARG A 73 -3.79 15.23 -6.74
C ARG A 73 -2.29 14.99 -6.89
N ASN A 74 -1.72 14.14 -6.03
CA ASN A 74 -0.29 13.82 -6.07
C ASN A 74 -0.06 12.35 -5.70
N LYS A 75 0.07 11.51 -6.74
CA LYS A 75 0.25 10.07 -6.57
C LYS A 75 1.72 9.72 -6.49
N TYR A 76 2.11 9.14 -5.36
CA TYR A 76 3.36 8.40 -5.23
C TYR A 76 3.08 6.91 -5.46
N TRP A 77 3.85 6.28 -6.34
CA TRP A 77 3.69 4.86 -6.69
C TRP A 77 4.69 3.99 -5.92
N PRO A 78 4.21 2.97 -5.18
CA PRO A 78 5.06 1.89 -4.72
C PRO A 78 5.70 1.17 -5.91
N ALA A 79 7.03 1.03 -5.90
CA ALA A 79 7.77 0.41 -6.99
C ALA A 79 7.62 -1.13 -7.03
N VAL A 80 7.38 -1.75 -5.87
CA VAL A 80 7.24 -3.19 -5.70
C VAL A 80 6.11 -3.52 -4.72
N LYS A 81 5.66 -4.78 -4.76
CA LYS A 81 4.72 -5.35 -3.78
C LYS A 81 5.36 -5.51 -2.39
N ARG A 82 4.57 -6.00 -1.44
CA ARG A 82 5.04 -6.36 -0.10
C ARG A 82 6.22 -7.32 -0.19
N LEU A 83 7.26 -7.05 0.60
CA LEU A 83 8.47 -7.87 0.66
C LEU A 83 8.17 -9.21 1.34
N ASP A 84 8.83 -10.27 0.88
CA ASP A 84 8.92 -11.54 1.59
C ASP A 84 10.17 -11.54 2.48
N ASP A 85 9.97 -11.17 3.75
CA ASP A 85 11.05 -11.06 4.72
C ASP A 85 11.71 -12.43 5.00
N VAL A 86 10.91 -13.50 5.06
CA VAL A 86 11.38 -14.86 5.39
C VAL A 86 12.22 -15.43 4.26
N TYR A 87 11.84 -15.18 3.00
CA TYR A 87 12.64 -15.59 1.86
C TYR A 87 14.01 -14.93 1.86
N GLY A 88 14.08 -13.62 2.16
CA GLY A 88 15.32 -12.85 2.22
C GLY A 88 16.27 -13.38 3.29
N ASP A 89 15.76 -13.69 4.48
CA ASP A 89 16.57 -14.24 5.58
C ASP A 89 17.12 -15.65 5.28
N ARG A 90 16.41 -16.43 4.46
CA ARG A 90 16.81 -17.80 4.06
C ARG A 90 17.75 -17.83 2.86
N HIS A 91 17.73 -16.80 2.02
CA HIS A 91 18.54 -16.69 0.79
C HIS A 91 19.36 -15.40 0.85
N LEU A 92 20.37 -15.39 1.73
CA LEU A 92 21.14 -14.19 2.01
C LEU A 92 22.02 -13.78 0.81
N HIS A 93 21.57 -12.76 0.08
CA HIS A 93 22.30 -12.13 -1.02
C HIS A 93 22.58 -10.65 -0.70
N CYS A 94 23.82 -10.33 -0.35
CA CYS A 94 24.23 -8.98 0.07
C CYS A 94 25.11 -8.24 -0.96
N SER A 95 25.16 -8.74 -2.19
CA SER A 95 25.82 -8.11 -3.32
C SER A 95 24.84 -8.02 -4.49
N CYS A 96 25.12 -7.15 -5.46
CA CYS A 96 24.31 -7.09 -6.68
C CYS A 96 24.22 -8.49 -7.31
N ALA A 97 23.00 -8.91 -7.67
CA ALA A 97 22.84 -10.11 -8.47
C ALA A 97 23.46 -9.88 -9.86
N PRO A 98 23.99 -10.94 -10.51
CA PRO A 98 24.36 -10.90 -11.90
C PRO A 98 23.24 -10.32 -12.77
N ILE A 99 23.58 -9.55 -13.81
CA ILE A 99 22.58 -8.97 -14.74
C ILE A 99 21.73 -10.08 -15.39
N SER A 100 22.32 -11.26 -15.62
CA SER A 100 21.66 -12.44 -16.16
C SER A 100 20.47 -12.94 -15.33
N ASP A 101 20.40 -12.59 -14.05
CA ASP A 101 19.34 -13.05 -13.16
C ASP A 101 18.06 -12.19 -13.29
N TYR A 102 18.12 -11.11 -14.07
CA TYR A 102 17.02 -10.20 -14.37
C TYR A 102 16.46 -10.35 -15.79
N GLU A 103 16.99 -11.28 -16.59
CA GLU A 103 16.50 -11.66 -17.93
C GLU A 103 15.40 -12.74 -17.84
#